data_AF-A0A2I4AQJ7-F1
#
_entry.id   AF-A0A2I4AQJ7-F1
#
_cell.length_a   1.000
_cell.length_b   1.000
_cell.length_c   1.000
_cell.angle_alpha   90.00
_cell.angle_beta   90.00
_cell.angle_gamma   90.00
#
_symmetry.space_group_name_H-M   'P 1'
#
loop_
_entity.id
_entity.type
_entity.pdbx_description
1 polymer ?
#
loop_
_entity_poly.entity_id
_entity_poly.type
_entity_poly.pdbx_seq_one_letter_code
_entity_poly.pdbx_strand_id
1 'polypeptide(L)'
;MGIRKKTNKNPPVLSHEFVIQNHADIVSCVAMVFLLGLMFEVTSKFAVIFITVQYNVTISNNEGPEETAVNHFHHGIKDLATIFFYMLVAIIMHAIIQEYVLDKINRKKHFSKTKHSKFNESGQLSAFYLFSFGWGTSILLSENFLSNPVSLWEGYPHTLMPFQMKFFYICQLGYWLHALPELYFQKSKKEDIPRQLVYIFLYLVHIAGAYILNLNRLGLVLMVSHYFVEFLFHVSRLIYFSNESNQMGFTIWAVLFVVGRLLTLSLSVLTVGFGLSTAEKQGFDLAAGNFNIFFVRMTVLAAICFTQAFMMWKFINFQLRRWREHAEAQSLKKKQAPTKSKSKKDKANGVNGVNSHGADSPRSRKEKSS
;
A
#
# COMPACT_ATOMS: atom_id res chain seq x y z
N MET A 1 -16.66 -48.18 -5.40
CA MET A 1 -17.21 -46.80 -5.41
C MET A 1 -16.90 -46.17 -4.05
N GLY A 2 -15.79 -45.44 -3.95
CA GLY A 2 -15.31 -44.91 -2.67
C GLY A 2 -16.19 -43.76 -2.19
N ILE A 3 -16.98 -43.99 -1.15
CA ILE A 3 -17.79 -42.97 -0.48
C ILE A 3 -16.82 -41.93 0.11
N ARG A 4 -16.68 -40.81 -0.60
CA ARG A 4 -15.96 -39.63 -0.12
C ARG A 4 -16.72 -39.12 1.12
N LYS A 5 -16.22 -39.46 2.30
CA LYS A 5 -16.71 -38.93 3.59
C LYS A 5 -16.87 -37.42 3.45
N LYS A 6 -18.10 -36.92 3.66
CA LYS A 6 -18.37 -35.49 3.85
C LYS A 6 -17.42 -34.99 4.94
N THR A 7 -16.47 -34.15 4.57
CA THR A 7 -15.62 -33.42 5.50
C THR A 7 -16.54 -32.68 6.47
N ASN A 8 -16.43 -32.98 7.76
CA ASN A 8 -17.09 -32.23 8.81
C ASN A 8 -16.80 -30.74 8.57
N LYS A 9 -17.85 -29.90 8.52
CA LYS A 9 -17.70 -28.47 8.26
C LYS A 9 -16.84 -27.75 9.32
N ASN A 10 -16.69 -28.38 10.49
CA ASN A 10 -15.90 -27.86 11.60
C ASN A 10 -14.67 -28.76 11.78
N PRO A 11 -13.44 -28.22 11.64
CA PRO A 11 -12.22 -28.97 11.89
C PRO A 11 -12.08 -29.30 13.38
N PRO A 12 -11.30 -30.33 13.76
CA PRO A 12 -11.04 -30.65 15.16
C PRO A 12 -10.51 -29.45 15.93
N VAL A 13 -10.96 -29.27 17.17
CA VAL A 13 -10.52 -28.17 18.06
C VAL A 13 -8.99 -28.22 18.21
N LEU A 14 -8.33 -27.06 18.11
CA LEU A 14 -6.86 -26.89 18.08
C LEU A 14 -6.12 -27.51 16.88
N SER A 15 -6.80 -28.05 15.88
CA SER A 15 -6.14 -28.43 14.63
C SER A 15 -5.61 -27.20 13.88
N HIS A 16 -4.64 -27.43 12.99
CA HIS A 16 -4.11 -26.40 12.10
C HIS A 16 -5.22 -25.67 11.31
N GLU A 17 -6.25 -26.39 10.87
CA GLU A 17 -7.39 -25.78 10.16
C GLU A 17 -8.29 -24.97 11.08
N PHE A 18 -8.47 -25.39 12.33
CA PHE A 18 -9.24 -24.64 13.33
C PHE A 18 -8.61 -23.29 13.64
N VAL A 19 -7.28 -23.27 13.86
CA VAL A 19 -6.55 -22.02 14.15
C VAL A 19 -6.67 -21.03 12.99
N ILE A 20 -6.54 -21.50 11.75
CA ILE A 20 -6.66 -20.62 10.57
C ILE A 20 -8.08 -20.07 10.43
N GLN A 21 -9.11 -20.88 10.64
CA GLN A 21 -10.49 -20.44 10.47
C GLN A 21 -10.93 -19.44 11.56
N ASN A 22 -10.41 -19.59 12.78
CA ASN A 22 -10.84 -18.79 13.94
C ASN A 22 -9.74 -17.81 14.41
N HIS A 23 -8.75 -17.49 13.56
CA HIS A 23 -7.60 -16.68 13.94
C HIS A 23 -8.01 -15.29 14.48
N ALA A 24 -9.04 -14.67 13.89
CA ALA A 24 -9.56 -13.38 14.34
C ALA A 24 -10.10 -13.45 15.77
N ASP A 25 -10.89 -14.48 16.09
CA ASP A 25 -11.45 -14.68 17.44
C ASP A 25 -10.35 -15.02 18.45
N ILE A 26 -9.41 -15.90 18.09
CA ILE A 26 -8.28 -16.27 18.95
C ILE A 26 -7.44 -15.03 19.27
N VAL A 27 -7.10 -14.23 18.26
CA VAL A 27 -6.30 -13.01 18.45
C VAL A 27 -7.08 -11.95 19.21
N SER A 28 -8.41 -11.85 19.00
CA SER A 28 -9.30 -10.99 19.80
C SER A 28 -9.30 -11.40 21.27
N CYS A 29 -9.35 -12.70 21.59
CA CYS A 29 -9.20 -13.17 22.96
C CYS A 29 -7.85 -12.77 23.58
N VAL A 30 -6.75 -12.87 22.81
CA VAL A 30 -5.43 -12.43 23.28
C VAL A 30 -5.40 -10.91 23.53
N ALA A 31 -5.95 -10.10 22.62
CA ALA A 31 -6.06 -8.67 22.79
C ALA A 31 -6.91 -8.31 24.03
N MET A 32 -7.99 -9.06 24.27
CA MET A 32 -8.89 -8.88 25.42
C MET A 32 -8.19 -9.13 26.76
N VAL A 33 -7.19 -10.01 26.83
CA VAL A 33 -6.40 -10.21 28.05
C VAL A 33 -5.73 -8.91 28.50
N PHE A 34 -5.19 -8.12 27.55
CA PHE A 34 -4.61 -6.81 27.88
C PHE A 34 -5.68 -5.81 28.32
N LEU A 35 -6.84 -5.77 27.65
CA LEU A 35 -7.93 -4.87 28.01
C LEU A 35 -8.51 -5.18 29.40
N LEU A 36 -8.81 -6.44 29.69
CA LEU A 36 -9.26 -6.90 31.01
C LEU A 36 -8.18 -6.70 32.07
N GLY A 37 -6.90 -6.81 31.69
CA GLY A 37 -5.77 -6.49 32.53
C GLY A 37 -5.78 -5.06 33.08
N LEU A 38 -6.45 -4.11 32.41
CA LEU A 38 -6.62 -2.75 32.94
C LEU A 38 -7.60 -2.68 34.13
N MET A 39 -8.46 -3.67 34.32
CA MET A 39 -9.50 -3.64 35.36
C MET A 39 -8.96 -3.90 36.77
N PHE A 40 -7.79 -4.53 36.92
CA PHE A 40 -7.18 -4.82 38.21
C PHE A 40 -5.88 -4.04 38.41
N GLU A 41 -5.67 -3.52 39.61
CA GLU A 41 -4.54 -2.64 39.93
C GLU A 41 -3.16 -3.25 39.66
N VAL A 42 -2.99 -4.54 39.94
CA VAL A 42 -1.70 -5.23 39.73
C VAL A 42 -1.43 -5.45 38.25
N THR A 43 -2.43 -5.92 37.49
CA THR A 43 -2.28 -6.23 36.07
C THR A 43 -2.25 -4.97 35.21
N SER A 44 -2.88 -3.87 35.66
CA SER A 44 -2.95 -2.62 34.89
C SER A 44 -1.56 -2.02 34.66
N LYS A 45 -0.65 -2.14 35.63
CA LYS A 45 0.76 -1.72 35.51
C LYS A 45 1.48 -2.36 34.33
N PHE A 46 1.10 -3.58 33.95
CA PHE A 46 1.65 -4.30 32.81
C PHE A 46 0.84 -4.06 31.54
N ALA A 47 -0.49 -4.13 31.62
CA ALA A 47 -1.38 -3.97 30.47
C ALA A 47 -1.25 -2.58 29.81
N VAL A 48 -1.04 -1.51 30.59
CA VAL A 48 -0.84 -0.15 30.07
C VAL A 48 0.34 -0.08 29.11
N ILE A 49 1.43 -0.84 29.33
CA ILE A 49 2.62 -0.82 28.47
C ILE A 49 2.28 -1.27 27.03
N PHE A 50 1.33 -2.18 26.89
CA PHE A 50 0.86 -2.68 25.59
C PHE A 50 -0.13 -1.74 24.92
N ILE A 51 -0.95 -1.03 25.69
CA ILE A 51 -2.10 -0.30 25.13
C ILE A 51 -1.75 1.16 24.84
N THR A 52 -1.03 1.83 25.73
CA THR A 52 -0.80 3.28 25.62
C THR A 52 0.52 3.60 24.91
N VAL A 53 0.59 4.80 24.33
CA VAL A 53 1.84 5.33 23.77
C VAL A 53 2.81 5.64 24.91
N GLN A 54 4.03 5.10 24.84
CA GLN A 54 5.00 5.15 25.93
C GLN A 54 5.86 6.43 25.89
N TYR A 55 6.61 6.70 26.96
CA TYR A 55 7.61 7.79 27.02
C TYR A 55 7.04 9.21 26.83
N ASN A 56 5.89 9.50 27.47
CA ASN A 56 5.34 10.86 27.51
C ASN A 56 6.26 11.80 28.30
N VAL A 57 6.44 13.00 27.77
CA VAL A 57 7.14 14.13 28.37
C VAL A 57 6.25 15.35 28.22
N THR A 58 5.86 15.94 29.34
CA THR A 58 5.06 17.17 29.36
C THR A 58 5.98 18.38 29.38
N ILE A 59 5.86 19.25 28.37
CA ILE A 59 6.61 20.50 28.28
C ILE A 59 5.61 21.64 28.53
N SER A 60 5.87 22.45 29.55
CA SER A 60 5.10 23.66 29.82
C SER A 60 5.61 24.79 28.94
N ASN A 61 4.77 25.34 28.07
CA ASN A 61 5.09 26.56 27.36
C ASN A 61 4.69 27.77 28.22
N ASN A 62 5.68 28.57 28.62
CA ASN A 62 5.49 29.80 29.40
C ASN A 62 5.22 31.03 28.50
N GLU A 63 4.87 30.83 27.24
CA GLU A 63 4.58 31.90 26.27
C GLU A 63 3.09 32.26 26.30
N GLY A 64 2.62 32.88 27.39
CA GLY A 64 1.27 33.42 27.53
C GLY A 64 0.76 33.50 28.98
N PRO A 65 -0.39 34.16 29.24
CA PRO A 65 -1.02 34.18 30.56
C PRO A 65 -1.65 32.85 30.97
N GLU A 66 -1.72 31.85 30.07
CA GLU A 66 -2.20 30.51 30.34
C GLU A 66 -1.08 29.48 30.12
N GLU A 67 -0.71 28.74 31.17
CA GLU A 67 0.21 27.61 31.06
C GLU A 67 -0.43 26.50 30.21
N THR A 68 -0.01 26.39 28.95
CA THR A 68 -0.42 25.28 28.08
C THR A 68 0.61 24.16 28.14
N ALA A 69 0.26 23.07 28.82
CA ALA A 69 1.07 21.87 28.90
C ALA A 69 0.92 21.05 27.61
N VAL A 70 1.99 20.93 26.80
CA VAL A 70 1.99 20.15 25.56
C VAL A 70 2.74 18.84 25.76
N ASN A 71 2.08 17.72 25.47
CA ASN A 71 2.64 16.38 25.61
C ASN A 71 3.43 15.98 24.36
N HIS A 72 4.71 15.65 24.55
CA HIS A 72 5.62 15.10 23.54
C HIS A 72 6.10 13.72 23.95
N PHE A 73 6.65 12.96 23.00
CA PHE A 73 7.03 11.58 23.24
C PHE A 73 8.40 11.27 22.63
N HIS A 74 9.24 10.60 23.41
CA HIS A 74 10.45 9.95 22.91
C HIS A 74 10.13 8.58 22.30
N HIS A 75 11.04 8.02 21.50
CA HIS A 75 10.99 6.60 21.17
C HIS A 75 11.75 5.77 22.21
N GLY A 76 11.41 4.49 22.36
CA GLY A 76 12.18 3.58 23.21
C GLY A 76 11.70 2.13 23.18
N ILE A 77 12.40 1.25 23.90
CA ILE A 77 12.20 -0.20 23.82
C ILE A 77 10.79 -0.66 24.23
N LYS A 78 10.11 0.06 25.14
CA LYS A 78 8.74 -0.26 25.55
C LYS A 78 7.74 -0.12 24.41
N ASP A 79 8.07 0.66 23.37
CA ASP A 79 7.23 0.77 22.18
C ASP A 79 7.07 -0.57 21.45
N LEU A 80 7.99 -1.54 21.64
CA LEU A 80 7.83 -2.89 21.08
C LEU A 80 6.59 -3.62 21.60
N ALA A 81 6.26 -3.43 22.89
CA ALA A 81 5.05 -4.01 23.47
C ALA A 81 3.79 -3.33 22.89
N THR A 82 3.84 -2.02 22.70
CA THR A 82 2.77 -1.26 22.07
C THR A 82 2.58 -1.65 20.60
N ILE A 83 3.67 -1.77 19.83
CA ILE A 83 3.66 -2.26 18.45
C ILE A 83 3.06 -3.67 18.38
N PHE A 84 3.43 -4.56 19.31
CA PHE A 84 2.85 -5.90 19.37
C PHE A 84 1.34 -5.87 19.59
N PHE A 85 0.84 -5.05 20.51
CA PHE A 85 -0.60 -4.91 20.72
C PHE A 85 -1.33 -4.39 19.47
N TYR A 86 -0.80 -3.34 18.84
CA TYR A 86 -1.41 -2.80 17.62
C TYR A 86 -1.25 -3.72 16.40
N MET A 87 -0.28 -4.64 16.40
CA MET A 87 -0.23 -5.77 15.46
C MET A 87 -1.42 -6.72 15.66
N LEU A 88 -1.80 -7.03 16.91
CA LEU A 88 -3.01 -7.84 17.18
C LEU A 88 -4.28 -7.13 16.69
N VAL A 89 -4.38 -5.83 16.94
CA VAL A 89 -5.47 -4.99 16.41
C VAL A 89 -5.49 -5.02 14.89
N ALA A 90 -4.32 -4.95 14.24
CA ALA A 90 -4.23 -5.03 12.77
C ALA A 90 -4.72 -6.38 12.23
N ILE A 91 -4.39 -7.51 12.88
CA ILE A 91 -4.93 -8.84 12.52
C ILE A 91 -6.46 -8.84 12.59
N ILE A 92 -7.04 -8.33 13.68
CA ILE A 92 -8.50 -8.27 13.88
C ILE A 92 -9.14 -7.39 12.80
N MET A 93 -8.60 -6.20 12.56
CA MET A 93 -9.11 -5.27 11.56
C MET A 93 -9.04 -5.86 10.14
N HIS A 94 -7.95 -6.54 9.80
CA HIS A 94 -7.79 -7.20 8.51
C HIS A 94 -8.86 -8.27 8.30
N ALA A 95 -9.12 -9.11 9.32
CA ALA A 95 -10.18 -10.11 9.27
C ALA A 95 -11.58 -9.49 9.09
N ILE A 96 -11.88 -8.40 9.83
CA ILE A 96 -13.15 -7.67 9.70
C ILE A 96 -13.32 -7.11 8.28
N ILE A 97 -12.30 -6.45 7.72
CA ILE A 97 -12.35 -5.93 6.35
C ILE A 97 -12.52 -7.08 5.35
N GLN A 98 -11.86 -8.21 5.58
CA GLN A 98 -11.94 -9.38 4.73
C GLN A 98 -13.37 -9.93 4.66
N GLU A 99 -13.97 -10.20 5.81
CA GLU A 99 -15.27 -10.86 5.93
C GLU A 99 -16.44 -9.95 5.51
N TYR A 100 -16.47 -8.73 6.06
CA TYR A 100 -17.63 -7.83 5.93
C TYR A 100 -17.62 -7.01 4.64
N VAL A 101 -16.44 -6.72 4.09
CA VAL A 101 -16.30 -5.88 2.89
C VAL A 101 -15.90 -6.72 1.67
N LEU A 102 -14.71 -7.30 1.69
CA LEU A 102 -14.11 -7.88 0.47
C LEU A 102 -14.83 -9.16 0.03
N ASP A 103 -15.09 -10.08 0.94
CA ASP A 103 -15.80 -11.32 0.61
C ASP A 103 -17.25 -11.04 0.19
N LYS A 104 -17.89 -10.01 0.75
CA LYS A 104 -19.23 -9.58 0.34
C LYS A 104 -19.24 -9.05 -1.10
N ILE A 105 -18.20 -8.33 -1.52
CA ILE A 105 -18.06 -7.86 -2.90
C ILE A 105 -17.76 -9.02 -3.85
N ASN A 106 -16.85 -9.93 -3.46
CA ASN A 106 -16.48 -11.08 -4.27
C ASN A 106 -17.64 -12.03 -4.53
N ARG A 107 -18.48 -12.28 -3.51
CA ARG A 107 -19.70 -13.09 -3.65
C ARG A 107 -20.66 -12.54 -4.71
N LYS A 108 -20.69 -11.21 -4.91
CA LYS A 108 -21.52 -10.56 -5.94
C LYS A 108 -20.93 -10.61 -7.35
N LYS A 109 -19.60 -10.63 -7.47
CA LYS A 109 -18.89 -10.45 -8.75
C LYS A 109 -18.39 -11.76 -9.41
N HIS A 110 -18.57 -12.91 -8.75
CA HIS A 110 -18.24 -14.25 -9.27
C HIS A 110 -16.87 -14.34 -9.98
N PHE A 111 -15.82 -13.83 -9.33
CA PHE A 111 -14.46 -13.86 -9.89
C PHE A 111 -13.86 -15.27 -9.95
N SER A 112 -12.94 -15.50 -10.90
CA SER A 112 -12.10 -16.70 -10.90
C SER A 112 -11.21 -16.77 -9.65
N LYS A 113 -10.78 -17.97 -9.25
CA LYS A 113 -9.96 -18.17 -8.03
C LYS A 113 -8.71 -17.27 -7.98
N THR A 114 -8.03 -17.10 -9.10
CA THR A 114 -6.84 -16.24 -9.21
C THR A 114 -7.19 -14.75 -9.11
N LYS A 115 -8.29 -14.32 -9.76
CA LYS A 115 -8.75 -12.92 -9.71
C LYS A 115 -9.26 -12.57 -8.32
N HIS A 116 -9.94 -13.50 -7.64
CA HIS A 116 -10.41 -13.38 -6.27
C HIS A 116 -9.27 -13.13 -5.27
N SER A 117 -8.23 -13.98 -5.27
CA SER A 117 -7.08 -13.81 -4.37
C SER A 117 -6.38 -12.46 -4.58
N LYS A 118 -6.18 -12.07 -5.84
CA LYS A 118 -5.58 -10.78 -6.20
C LYS A 118 -6.46 -9.58 -5.84
N PHE A 119 -7.79 -9.73 -5.93
CA PHE A 119 -8.75 -8.70 -5.53
C PHE A 119 -8.70 -8.50 -4.01
N ASN A 120 -8.65 -9.58 -3.22
CA ASN A 120 -8.53 -9.49 -1.76
C ASN A 120 -7.26 -8.80 -1.31
N GLU A 121 -6.10 -9.21 -1.84
CA GLU A 121 -4.82 -8.57 -1.57
C GLU A 121 -4.88 -7.07 -1.88
N SER A 122 -5.39 -6.72 -3.06
CA SER A 122 -5.49 -5.32 -3.49
C SER A 122 -6.54 -4.54 -2.71
N GLY A 123 -7.58 -5.20 -2.20
CA GLY A 123 -8.64 -4.63 -1.36
C GLY A 123 -8.13 -4.23 0.01
N GLN A 124 -7.43 -5.17 0.67
CA GLN A 124 -6.80 -4.92 1.98
C GLN A 124 -5.78 -3.79 1.89
N LEU A 125 -4.87 -3.85 0.92
CA LEU A 125 -3.85 -2.83 0.73
C LEU A 125 -4.45 -1.46 0.35
N SER A 126 -5.51 -1.43 -0.47
CA SER A 126 -6.22 -0.16 -0.75
C SER A 126 -6.79 0.48 0.52
N ALA A 127 -7.43 -0.32 1.38
CA ALA A 127 -8.03 0.17 2.62
C ALA A 127 -6.95 0.72 3.56
N PHE A 128 -5.86 -0.03 3.76
CA PHE A 128 -4.73 0.40 4.56
C PHE A 128 -4.08 1.68 4.02
N TYR A 129 -3.72 1.71 2.73
CA TYR A 129 -3.04 2.88 2.17
C TYR A 129 -3.92 4.13 2.16
N LEU A 130 -5.24 4.01 1.95
CA LEU A 130 -6.15 5.14 2.06
C LEU A 130 -6.13 5.74 3.47
N PHE A 131 -6.28 4.89 4.48
CA PHE A 131 -6.29 5.31 5.88
C PHE A 131 -4.94 5.92 6.29
N SER A 132 -3.83 5.23 6.01
CA SER A 132 -2.48 5.70 6.36
C SER A 132 -2.08 6.96 5.59
N PHE A 133 -2.45 7.09 4.31
CA PHE A 133 -2.23 8.31 3.54
C PHE A 133 -3.02 9.48 4.13
N GLY A 134 -4.32 9.29 4.43
CA GLY A 134 -5.17 10.33 5.00
C GLY A 134 -4.69 10.80 6.36
N TRP A 135 -4.41 9.86 7.28
CA TRP A 135 -3.90 10.17 8.61
C TRP A 135 -2.52 10.83 8.55
N GLY A 136 -1.59 10.26 7.77
CA GLY A 136 -0.26 10.84 7.63
C GLY A 136 -0.30 12.26 7.03
N THR A 137 -1.16 12.50 6.03
CA THR A 137 -1.36 13.85 5.47
C THR A 137 -1.92 14.81 6.52
N SER A 138 -2.85 14.37 7.37
CA SER A 138 -3.35 15.19 8.47
C SER A 138 -2.24 15.63 9.42
N ILE A 139 -1.27 14.74 9.71
CA ILE A 139 -0.11 15.07 10.55
C ILE A 139 0.84 16.04 9.82
N LEU A 140 1.09 15.83 8.53
CA LEU A 140 1.93 16.73 7.73
C LEU A 140 1.36 18.16 7.68
N LEU A 141 0.04 18.29 7.63
CA LEU A 141 -0.65 19.58 7.66
C LEU A 141 -0.61 20.22 9.05
N SER A 142 -0.83 19.44 10.12
CA SER A 142 -0.81 19.98 11.49
C SER A 142 0.57 20.47 11.90
N GLU A 143 1.63 19.76 11.48
CA GLU A 143 3.03 20.11 11.79
C GLU A 143 3.67 21.04 10.75
N ASN A 144 2.93 21.41 9.70
CA ASN A 144 3.35 22.32 8.63
C ASN A 144 4.65 21.90 7.89
N PHE A 145 4.96 20.60 7.84
CA PHE A 145 6.19 20.07 7.23
C PHE A 145 6.23 20.23 5.70
N LEU A 146 5.09 20.42 5.04
CA LEU A 146 5.02 20.59 3.58
C LEU A 146 5.45 21.98 3.12
N SER A 147 5.34 22.99 3.98
CA SER A 147 5.56 24.39 3.62
C SER A 147 7.03 24.80 3.67
N ASN A 148 7.83 24.12 4.51
CA ASN A 148 9.25 24.42 4.66
C ASN A 148 10.09 23.12 4.63
N PRO A 149 10.72 22.77 3.49
CA PRO A 149 11.58 21.60 3.39
C PRO A 149 12.76 21.59 4.37
N VAL A 150 13.23 22.77 4.81
CA VAL A 150 14.35 22.90 5.78
C VAL A 150 14.00 22.27 7.12
N SER A 151 12.72 22.28 7.50
CA SER A 151 12.21 21.65 8.73
C SER A 151 12.48 20.15 8.83
N LEU A 152 12.79 19.48 7.71
CA LEU A 152 13.09 18.05 7.67
C LEU A 152 14.43 17.69 8.32
N TRP A 153 15.38 18.62 8.39
CA TRP A 153 16.69 18.41 9.04
C TRP A 153 17.04 19.47 10.09
N GLU A 154 16.40 20.64 10.04
CA GLU A 154 16.62 21.70 11.02
C GLU A 154 16.26 21.23 12.43
N GLY A 155 17.15 21.49 13.38
CA GLY A 155 16.99 21.05 14.77
C GLY A 155 17.19 19.55 15.00
N TYR A 156 17.71 18.79 14.01
CA TYR A 156 18.07 17.38 14.22
C TYR A 156 19.10 17.24 15.37
N PRO A 157 18.95 16.24 16.26
CA PRO A 157 17.98 15.13 16.23
C PRO A 157 16.57 15.49 16.72
N HIS A 158 15.55 15.01 16.00
CA HIS A 158 14.13 15.18 16.36
C HIS A 158 13.67 14.11 17.36
N THR A 159 14.20 14.16 18.58
CA THR A 159 13.96 13.16 19.63
C THR A 159 12.55 13.21 20.23
N LEU A 160 11.84 14.33 20.06
CA LEU A 160 10.49 14.55 20.54
C LEU A 160 9.50 14.49 19.37
N MET A 161 8.43 13.71 19.55
CA MET A 161 7.33 13.59 18.60
C MET A 161 5.99 13.95 19.25
N PRO A 162 5.07 14.60 18.54
CA PRO A 162 3.70 14.73 19.00
C PRO A 162 3.02 13.35 19.03
N PHE A 163 2.00 13.20 19.87
CA PHE A 163 1.25 11.94 20.04
C PHE A 163 0.85 11.32 18.70
N GLN A 164 0.23 12.12 17.81
CA GLN A 164 -0.29 11.64 16.53
C GLN A 164 0.80 11.03 15.66
N MET A 165 1.97 11.68 15.61
CA MET A 165 3.11 11.19 14.83
C MET A 165 3.68 9.90 15.43
N LYS A 166 3.91 9.87 16.75
CA LYS A 166 4.42 8.66 17.40
C LYS A 166 3.46 7.49 17.22
N PHE A 167 2.17 7.73 17.45
CA PHE A 167 1.15 6.70 17.34
C PHE A 167 0.99 6.20 15.91
N PHE A 168 1.10 7.10 14.92
CA PHE A 168 1.16 6.72 13.51
C PHE A 168 2.28 5.72 13.23
N TYR A 169 3.52 6.00 13.65
CA TYR A 169 4.66 5.08 13.46
C TYR A 169 4.44 3.70 14.12
N ILE A 170 3.91 3.68 15.35
CA ILE A 170 3.57 2.43 16.06
C ILE A 170 2.57 1.61 15.25
N CYS A 171 1.50 2.24 14.75
CA CYS A 171 0.49 1.58 13.92
C CYS A 171 1.06 1.09 12.59
N GLN A 172 1.94 1.86 11.93
CA GLN A 172 2.54 1.42 10.67
C GLN A 172 3.44 0.19 10.89
N LEU A 173 4.27 0.18 11.93
CA LEU A 173 5.09 -0.98 12.30
C LEU A 173 4.22 -2.19 12.65
N GLY A 174 3.17 -1.98 13.46
CA GLY A 174 2.20 -3.02 13.83
C GLY A 174 1.52 -3.65 12.62
N TYR A 175 1.09 -2.84 11.64
CA TYR A 175 0.46 -3.32 10.42
C TYR A 175 1.39 -4.19 9.57
N TRP A 176 2.62 -3.73 9.33
CA TRP A 176 3.58 -4.48 8.52
C TRP A 176 4.10 -5.74 9.23
N LEU A 177 4.15 -5.75 10.57
CA LEU A 177 4.39 -6.97 11.33
C LEU A 177 3.21 -7.94 11.24
N HIS A 178 1.96 -7.45 11.24
CA HIS A 178 0.77 -8.28 11.09
C HIS A 178 0.77 -9.05 9.76
N ALA A 179 1.37 -8.48 8.73
CA ALA A 179 1.44 -9.14 7.43
C ALA A 179 2.19 -10.49 7.49
N LEU A 180 3.09 -10.71 8.46
CA LEU A 180 3.84 -11.96 8.62
C LEU A 180 2.96 -13.15 9.02
N PRO A 181 2.23 -13.14 10.16
CA PRO A 181 1.29 -14.21 10.49
C PRO A 181 0.14 -14.29 9.48
N GLU A 182 -0.24 -13.19 8.83
CA GLU A 182 -1.27 -13.20 7.80
C GLU A 182 -0.88 -14.05 6.58
N LEU A 183 0.42 -14.14 6.22
CA LEU A 183 0.87 -15.08 5.19
C LEU A 183 0.49 -16.53 5.49
N TYR A 184 0.50 -16.89 6.78
CA TYR A 184 0.12 -18.20 7.26
C TYR A 184 -1.42 -18.34 7.32
N PHE A 185 -2.14 -17.36 7.87
CA PHE A 185 -3.60 -17.39 7.96
C PHE A 185 -4.28 -17.45 6.58
N GLN A 186 -3.75 -16.75 5.57
CA GLN A 186 -4.28 -16.77 4.21
C GLN A 186 -3.89 -18.00 3.39
N LYS A 187 -3.06 -18.91 3.95
CA LYS A 187 -2.46 -20.03 3.21
C LYS A 187 -1.79 -19.54 1.92
N SER A 188 -1.00 -18.46 2.03
CA SER A 188 -0.29 -17.87 0.89
C SER A 188 0.53 -18.94 0.16
N LYS A 189 0.55 -18.85 -1.16
CA LYS A 189 1.27 -19.84 -1.97
C LYS A 189 2.77 -19.75 -1.69
N LYS A 190 3.44 -20.89 -1.59
CA LYS A 190 4.89 -20.97 -1.36
C LYS A 190 5.72 -20.18 -2.37
N GLU A 191 5.25 -20.07 -3.62
CA GLU A 191 5.89 -19.29 -4.69
C GLU A 191 5.79 -17.75 -4.48
N ASP A 192 4.76 -17.28 -3.77
CA ASP A 192 4.52 -15.85 -3.54
C ASP A 192 5.13 -15.34 -2.22
N ILE A 193 5.34 -16.22 -1.24
CA ILE A 193 5.87 -15.88 0.10
C ILE A 193 7.20 -15.11 0.03
N PRO A 194 8.25 -15.57 -0.71
CA PRO A 194 9.53 -14.85 -0.73
C PRO A 194 9.38 -13.42 -1.25
N ARG A 195 8.51 -13.21 -2.25
CA ARG A 195 8.23 -11.87 -2.78
C ARG A 195 7.59 -11.00 -1.70
N GLN A 196 6.58 -11.50 -1.00
CA GLN A 196 5.88 -10.75 0.04
C GLN A 196 6.79 -10.42 1.23
N LEU A 197 7.63 -11.36 1.66
CA LEU A 197 8.60 -11.14 2.73
C LEU A 197 9.58 -10.00 2.41
N VAL A 198 10.06 -9.90 1.17
CA VAL A 198 10.93 -8.78 0.76
C VAL A 198 10.22 -7.44 0.93
N TYR A 199 8.95 -7.32 0.51
CA TYR A 199 8.20 -6.06 0.69
C TYR A 199 7.95 -5.75 2.16
N ILE A 200 7.52 -6.73 2.96
CA ILE A 200 7.31 -6.56 4.40
C ILE A 200 8.61 -6.07 5.06
N PHE A 201 9.74 -6.72 4.76
CA PHE A 201 11.03 -6.33 5.28
C PHE A 201 11.42 -4.90 4.89
N LEU A 202 11.22 -4.52 3.61
CA LEU A 202 11.52 -3.15 3.15
C LEU A 202 10.71 -2.11 3.92
N TYR A 203 9.41 -2.33 4.14
CA TYR A 203 8.60 -1.41 4.95
C TYR A 203 9.10 -1.33 6.39
N LEU A 204 9.33 -2.46 7.04
CA LEU A 204 9.78 -2.50 8.44
C LEU A 204 11.12 -1.79 8.61
N VAL A 205 12.09 -2.03 7.73
CA VAL A 205 13.42 -1.40 7.81
C VAL A 205 13.34 0.12 7.61
N HIS A 206 12.58 0.61 6.63
CA HIS A 206 12.52 2.05 6.39
C HIS A 206 11.73 2.79 7.49
N ILE A 207 10.62 2.20 7.97
CA ILE A 207 9.81 2.80 9.03
C ILE A 207 10.59 2.77 10.36
N ALA A 208 11.16 1.62 10.74
CA ALA A 208 11.94 1.49 11.97
C ALA A 208 13.23 2.32 11.90
N GLY A 209 13.91 2.36 10.75
CA GLY A 209 15.09 3.18 10.54
C GLY A 209 14.80 4.67 10.72
N ALA A 210 13.72 5.18 10.13
CA ALA A 210 13.30 6.56 10.35
C ALA A 210 12.96 6.85 11.81
N TYR A 211 12.29 5.90 12.47
CA TYR A 211 11.88 6.00 13.87
C TYR A 211 13.06 6.03 14.85
N ILE A 212 13.99 5.09 14.71
CA ILE A 212 15.13 4.90 15.63
C ILE A 212 16.22 5.96 15.42
N LEU A 213 16.43 6.41 14.17
CA LEU A 213 17.46 7.40 13.84
C LEU A 213 16.99 8.85 14.02
N ASN A 214 15.81 9.07 14.61
CA ASN A 214 15.19 10.40 14.76
C ASN A 214 15.01 11.16 13.43
N LEU A 215 14.80 10.43 12.33
CA LEU A 215 14.47 10.97 11.01
C LEU A 215 12.96 10.99 10.77
N ASN A 216 12.19 11.17 11.85
CA ASN A 216 10.74 11.02 11.90
C ASN A 216 10.04 11.92 10.86
N ARG A 217 10.48 13.17 10.72
CA ARG A 217 9.88 14.14 9.80
C ARG A 217 10.05 13.72 8.34
N LEU A 218 11.28 13.38 7.95
CA LEU A 218 11.58 12.85 6.62
C LEU A 218 10.81 11.56 6.36
N GLY A 219 10.87 10.60 7.30
CA GLY A 219 10.20 9.32 7.15
C GLY A 219 8.69 9.44 6.94
N LEU A 220 8.03 10.36 7.66
CA LEU A 220 6.60 10.64 7.49
C LEU A 220 6.29 11.16 6.08
N VAL A 221 7.03 12.16 5.58
CA VAL A 221 6.82 12.73 4.25
C VAL A 221 7.03 11.66 3.15
N LEU A 222 8.10 10.88 3.27
CA LEU A 222 8.41 9.81 2.31
C LEU A 222 7.33 8.72 2.32
N MET A 223 6.86 8.33 3.50
CA MET A 223 5.85 7.30 3.68
C MET A 223 4.49 7.73 3.14
N VAL A 224 4.04 8.96 3.42
CA VAL A 224 2.79 9.52 2.87
C VAL A 224 2.84 9.57 1.35
N SER A 225 3.94 10.08 0.78
CA SER A 225 4.14 10.14 -0.67
C SER A 225 4.12 8.74 -1.30
N HIS A 226 4.76 7.77 -0.66
CA HIS A 226 4.78 6.39 -1.13
C HIS A 226 3.40 5.72 -1.04
N TYR A 227 2.70 5.84 0.10
CA TYR A 227 1.36 5.26 0.29
C TYR A 227 0.33 5.83 -0.66
N PHE A 228 0.40 7.12 -1.01
CA PHE A 228 -0.46 7.69 -2.03
C PHE A 228 -0.30 6.99 -3.38
N VAL A 229 0.94 6.78 -3.83
CA VAL A 229 1.23 6.11 -5.10
C VAL A 229 0.74 4.65 -5.08
N GLU A 230 1.00 3.92 -4.00
CA GLU A 230 0.56 2.52 -3.86
C GLU A 230 -0.98 2.40 -3.75
N PHE A 231 -1.63 3.34 -3.07
CA PHE A 231 -3.09 3.43 -3.04
C PHE A 231 -3.68 3.50 -4.45
N LEU A 232 -3.16 4.40 -5.29
CA LEU A 232 -3.62 4.55 -6.68
C LEU A 232 -3.41 3.27 -7.50
N PHE A 233 -2.30 2.56 -7.30
CA PHE A 233 -2.08 1.26 -7.93
C PHE A 233 -3.17 0.26 -7.57
N HIS A 234 -3.41 0.09 -6.26
CA HIS A 234 -4.33 -0.92 -5.77
C HIS A 234 -5.78 -0.60 -6.12
N VAL A 235 -6.19 0.66 -6.07
CA VAL A 235 -7.51 1.10 -6.54
C VAL A 235 -7.66 0.90 -8.04
N SER A 236 -6.65 1.26 -8.84
CA SER A 236 -6.67 1.03 -10.29
C SER A 236 -6.83 -0.45 -10.62
N ARG A 237 -6.16 -1.32 -9.86
CA ARG A 237 -6.25 -2.78 -10.00
C ARG A 237 -7.64 -3.31 -9.62
N LEU A 238 -8.27 -2.79 -8.56
CA LEU A 238 -9.64 -3.15 -8.17
C LEU A 238 -10.67 -2.73 -9.22
N ILE A 239 -10.53 -1.52 -9.75
CA ILE A 239 -11.39 -1.00 -10.83
C ILE A 239 -11.22 -1.85 -12.09
N TYR A 240 -9.97 -2.17 -12.47
CA TYR A 240 -9.67 -3.02 -13.62
C TYR A 240 -10.30 -4.42 -13.49
N PHE A 241 -10.29 -5.01 -12.29
CA PHE A 241 -10.97 -6.28 -12.07
C PHE A 241 -12.50 -6.20 -12.24
N SER A 242 -13.10 -5.03 -11.99
CA SER A 242 -14.52 -4.81 -12.22
C SER A 242 -14.85 -4.46 -13.67
N ASN A 243 -13.97 -3.71 -14.33
CA ASN A 243 -14.11 -3.29 -15.72
C ASN A 243 -12.74 -3.25 -16.41
N GLU A 244 -12.47 -4.26 -17.22
CA GLU A 244 -11.15 -4.45 -17.86
C GLU A 244 -10.85 -3.41 -18.95
N SER A 245 -11.86 -2.66 -19.41
CA SER A 245 -11.67 -1.56 -20.36
C SER A 245 -11.08 -0.29 -19.72
N ASN A 246 -11.15 -0.15 -18.40
CA ASN A 246 -10.68 1.05 -17.72
C ASN A 246 -9.17 0.97 -17.39
N GLN A 247 -8.34 1.43 -18.32
CA GLN A 247 -6.88 1.48 -18.18
C GLN A 247 -6.34 2.82 -17.66
N MET A 248 -7.21 3.84 -17.56
CA MET A 248 -6.80 5.21 -17.23
C MET A 248 -6.10 5.30 -15.87
N GLY A 249 -6.61 4.57 -14.87
CA GLY A 249 -6.01 4.54 -13.53
C GLY A 249 -4.56 4.06 -13.54
N PHE A 250 -4.23 3.02 -14.32
CA PHE A 250 -2.85 2.55 -14.43
C PHE A 250 -1.93 3.55 -15.12
N THR A 251 -2.44 4.34 -16.08
CA THR A 251 -1.64 5.40 -16.70
C THR A 251 -1.33 6.52 -15.71
N ILE A 252 -2.34 6.98 -14.96
CA ILE A 252 -2.16 7.99 -13.91
C ILE A 252 -1.17 7.50 -12.86
N TRP A 253 -1.37 6.27 -12.38
CA TRP A 253 -0.45 5.64 -11.44
C TRP A 253 0.98 5.56 -11.99
N ALA A 254 1.18 5.15 -13.25
CA ALA A 254 2.52 5.00 -13.81
C ALA A 254 3.30 6.32 -13.83
N VAL A 255 2.63 7.43 -14.16
CA VAL A 255 3.24 8.78 -14.11
C VAL A 255 3.57 9.15 -12.66
N LEU A 256 2.59 9.04 -11.76
CA LEU A 256 2.77 9.39 -10.35
C LEU A 256 3.78 8.49 -9.64
N PHE A 257 3.94 7.24 -10.09
CA PHE A 257 4.96 6.34 -9.59
C PHE A 257 6.34 6.93 -9.84
N VAL A 258 6.66 7.30 -11.08
CA VAL A 258 7.96 7.89 -11.42
C VAL A 258 8.19 9.19 -10.64
N VAL A 259 7.19 10.07 -10.59
CA VAL A 259 7.26 11.32 -9.81
C VAL A 259 7.52 11.04 -8.34
N GLY A 260 6.81 10.09 -7.73
CA GLY A 260 6.98 9.71 -6.33
C GLY A 260 8.37 9.14 -6.01
N ARG A 261 8.97 8.39 -6.93
CA ARG A 261 10.36 7.91 -6.78
C ARG A 261 11.37 9.05 -6.85
N LEU A 262 11.21 9.96 -7.81
CA LEU A 262 12.06 11.15 -7.93
C LEU A 262 11.93 12.05 -6.70
N LEU A 263 10.72 12.32 -6.23
CA LEU A 263 10.48 13.07 -5.01
C LEU A 263 11.16 12.43 -3.79
N THR A 264 11.04 11.10 -3.67
CA THR A 264 11.69 10.34 -2.57
C THR A 264 13.20 10.52 -2.59
N LEU A 265 13.84 10.38 -3.76
CA LEU A 265 15.28 10.55 -3.91
C LEU A 265 15.71 12.00 -3.63
N SER A 266 15.02 12.97 -4.23
CA SER A 266 15.34 14.39 -4.07
C SER A 266 15.25 14.82 -2.61
N LEU A 267 14.17 14.49 -1.90
CA LEU A 267 14.02 14.85 -0.49
C LEU A 267 15.03 14.15 0.41
N SER A 268 15.34 12.88 0.14
CA SER A 268 16.33 12.11 0.91
C SER A 268 17.73 12.69 0.74
N VAL A 269 18.14 12.99 -0.50
CA VAL A 269 19.44 13.60 -0.79
C VAL A 269 19.51 15.02 -0.23
N LEU A 270 18.45 15.82 -0.38
CA LEU A 270 18.40 17.17 0.19
C LEU A 270 18.52 17.14 1.72
N THR A 271 17.76 16.28 2.39
CA THR A 271 17.71 16.23 3.85
C THR A 271 18.95 15.57 4.43
N VAL A 272 19.26 14.33 4.00
CA VAL A 272 20.36 13.54 4.59
C VAL A 272 21.69 13.88 3.95
N GLY A 273 21.73 14.04 2.63
CA GLY A 273 22.97 14.29 1.89
C GLY A 273 23.51 15.71 2.07
N PHE A 274 22.64 16.72 2.04
CA PHE A 274 23.04 18.12 2.17
C PHE A 274 22.71 18.71 3.54
N GLY A 275 21.44 18.71 3.94
CA GLY A 275 20.97 19.38 5.16
C GLY A 275 21.64 18.89 6.44
N LEU A 276 21.61 17.58 6.69
CA LEU A 276 22.29 16.99 7.85
C LEU A 276 23.82 17.06 7.72
N SER A 277 24.37 17.14 6.50
CA SER A 277 25.82 17.28 6.31
C SER A 277 26.37 18.63 6.73
N THR A 278 25.55 19.68 6.64
CA THR A 278 25.89 21.05 7.01
C THR A 278 25.36 21.48 8.37
N ALA A 279 24.58 20.63 9.04
CA ALA A 279 24.05 20.90 10.37
C ALA A 279 25.19 21.03 11.41
N GLU A 280 25.04 21.94 12.37
CA GLU A 280 26.05 22.21 13.40
C GLU A 280 26.33 20.98 14.29
N LYS A 281 25.28 20.21 14.63
CA LYS A 281 25.37 19.01 15.48
C LYS A 281 25.83 17.78 14.69
N GLN A 282 27.08 17.79 14.26
CA GLN A 282 27.75 16.60 13.72
C GLN A 282 28.20 15.68 14.86
N GLY A 283 28.11 14.36 14.66
CA GLY A 283 28.64 13.37 15.61
C GLY A 283 27.66 12.25 15.94
N PHE A 284 28.13 11.37 16.82
CA PHE A 284 27.36 10.23 17.33
C PHE A 284 27.23 10.37 18.84
N ASP A 285 25.99 10.48 19.33
CA ASP A 285 25.66 10.51 20.75
C ASP A 285 24.33 9.76 20.96
N LEU A 286 24.42 8.58 21.55
CA LEU A 286 23.26 7.73 21.81
C LEU A 286 22.32 8.34 22.85
N ALA A 287 22.85 9.05 23.86
CA ALA A 287 22.05 9.64 24.93
C ALA A 287 21.27 10.85 24.42
N ALA A 288 21.87 11.66 23.56
CA ALA A 288 21.20 12.77 22.88
C ALA A 288 20.35 12.33 21.67
N GLY A 289 20.42 11.05 21.27
CA GLY A 289 19.74 10.53 20.08
C GLY A 289 20.29 11.08 18.76
N ASN A 290 21.53 11.56 18.76
CA ASN A 290 22.22 12.10 17.59
C ASN A 290 22.96 10.99 16.84
N PHE A 291 22.55 10.73 15.60
CA PHE A 291 23.18 9.75 14.72
C PHE A 291 23.82 10.40 13.48
N ASN A 292 24.09 11.70 13.51
CA ASN A 292 24.59 12.48 12.37
C ASN A 292 26.10 12.29 12.13
N ILE A 293 26.48 11.06 11.78
CA ILE A 293 27.82 10.73 11.28
C ILE A 293 27.77 10.34 9.80
N PHE A 294 28.87 10.54 9.09
CA PHE A 294 28.98 10.23 7.66
C PHE A 294 28.51 8.80 7.33
N PHE A 295 28.92 7.81 8.13
CA PHE A 295 28.55 6.41 7.91
C PHE A 295 27.04 6.17 7.95
N VAL A 296 26.34 6.72 8.94
CA VAL A 296 24.87 6.60 9.07
C VAL A 296 24.19 7.29 7.89
N ARG A 297 24.60 8.50 7.54
CA ARG A 297 24.04 9.23 6.39
C ARG A 297 24.18 8.45 5.09
N MET A 298 25.37 7.92 4.80
CA MET A 298 25.60 7.13 3.60
C MET A 298 24.80 5.83 3.61
N THR A 299 24.65 5.19 4.77
CA THR A 299 23.84 3.96 4.91
C THR A 299 22.36 4.25 4.64
N VAL A 300 21.81 5.32 5.20
CA VAL A 300 20.42 5.73 4.96
C VAL A 300 20.20 6.05 3.48
N LEU A 301 21.07 6.84 2.87
CA LEU A 301 20.98 7.17 1.44
C LEU A 301 21.12 5.92 0.56
N ALA A 302 22.06 5.03 0.86
CA ALA A 302 22.25 3.78 0.11
C ALA A 302 21.03 2.87 0.22
N ALA A 303 20.43 2.72 1.41
CA ALA A 303 19.22 1.93 1.61
C ALA A 303 18.05 2.46 0.79
N ILE A 304 17.83 3.78 0.81
CA ILE A 304 16.79 4.45 0.03
C ILE A 304 17.06 4.27 -1.47
N CYS A 305 18.26 4.60 -1.94
CA CYS A 305 18.65 4.49 -3.36
C CYS A 305 18.51 3.06 -3.88
N PHE A 306 18.99 2.07 -3.13
CA PHE A 306 18.85 0.65 -3.49
C PHE A 306 17.38 0.25 -3.60
N THR A 307 16.55 0.66 -2.65
CA THR A 307 15.11 0.36 -2.65
C THR A 307 14.39 1.04 -3.81
N GLN A 308 14.71 2.31 -4.11
CA GLN A 308 14.15 3.02 -5.26
C GLN A 308 14.58 2.36 -6.58
N ALA A 309 15.85 1.98 -6.72
CA ALA A 309 16.38 1.28 -7.90
C ALA A 309 15.71 -0.09 -8.08
N PHE A 310 15.55 -0.86 -7.00
CA PHE A 310 14.83 -2.14 -7.01
C PHE A 310 13.37 -1.97 -7.48
N MET A 311 12.65 -0.99 -6.95
CA MET A 311 11.27 -0.70 -7.36
C MET A 311 11.19 -0.22 -8.81
N MET A 312 12.11 0.64 -9.25
CA MET A 312 12.17 1.13 -10.63
C MET A 312 12.47 -0.01 -11.61
N TRP A 313 13.40 -0.89 -11.27
CA TRP A 313 13.70 -2.09 -12.05
C TRP A 313 12.45 -2.97 -12.23
N LYS A 314 11.69 -3.21 -11.14
CA LYS A 314 10.42 -3.94 -11.21
C LYS A 314 9.39 -3.24 -12.09
N PHE A 315 9.26 -1.92 -11.96
CA PHE A 315 8.34 -1.11 -12.74
C PHE A 315 8.67 -1.15 -14.24
N ILE A 316 9.95 -0.95 -14.61
CA ILE A 316 10.40 -1.02 -16.00
C ILE A 316 10.10 -2.40 -16.59
N ASN A 317 10.44 -3.48 -15.88
CA ASN A 317 10.14 -4.83 -16.33
C ASN A 317 8.63 -5.08 -16.52
N PHE A 318 7.80 -4.55 -15.62
CA PHE A 318 6.35 -4.61 -15.74
C PHE A 318 5.87 -3.86 -16.98
N GLN A 319 6.37 -2.64 -17.21
CA GLN A 319 5.98 -1.82 -18.36
C GLN A 319 6.43 -2.41 -19.69
N LEU A 320 7.67 -2.92 -19.76
CA LEU A 320 8.20 -3.63 -20.93
C LEU A 320 7.39 -4.89 -21.24
N ARG A 321 6.98 -5.65 -20.22
CA ARG A 321 6.09 -6.79 -20.41
C ARG A 321 4.75 -6.36 -20.99
N ARG A 322 4.13 -5.33 -20.42
CA ARG A 322 2.84 -4.80 -20.89
C ARG A 322 2.92 -4.29 -22.33
N TRP A 323 4.01 -3.60 -22.69
CA TRP A 323 4.23 -3.15 -24.07
C TRP A 323 4.39 -4.30 -25.06
N ARG A 324 5.12 -5.36 -24.69
CA ARG A 324 5.23 -6.58 -25.50
C ARG A 324 3.86 -7.23 -25.74
N GLU A 325 3.07 -7.41 -24.68
CA GLU A 325 1.73 -7.99 -24.77
C GLU A 325 0.80 -7.15 -25.66
N HIS A 326 0.87 -5.81 -25.58
CA HIS A 326 0.10 -4.94 -26.48
C HIS A 326 0.59 -4.99 -27.94
N ALA A 327 1.89 -5.05 -28.18
CA ALA A 327 2.46 -5.17 -29.52
C ALA A 327 2.07 -6.50 -30.18
N GLU A 328 2.12 -7.61 -29.42
CA GLU A 328 1.65 -8.92 -29.87
C GLU A 328 0.16 -8.90 -30.20
N ALA A 329 -0.68 -8.34 -29.33
CA ALA A 329 -2.11 -8.22 -29.56
C ALA A 329 -2.45 -7.37 -30.80
N GLN A 330 -1.71 -6.29 -31.04
CA GLN A 330 -1.86 -5.49 -32.27
C GLN A 330 -1.40 -6.25 -33.52
N SER A 331 -0.31 -7.02 -33.43
CA SER A 331 0.19 -7.84 -34.54
C SER A 331 -0.81 -8.94 -34.95
N LEU A 332 -1.47 -9.58 -33.97
CA LEU A 332 -2.49 -10.58 -34.20
C LEU A 332 -3.75 -9.98 -34.85
N LYS A 333 -4.19 -8.79 -34.40
CA LYS A 333 -5.30 -8.06 -35.03
C LYS A 333 -5.00 -7.66 -36.47
N LYS A 334 -3.76 -7.26 -36.77
CA LYS A 334 -3.34 -6.91 -38.15
C LYS A 334 -3.30 -8.13 -39.08
N LYS A 335 -2.94 -9.31 -38.56
CA LYS A 335 -2.95 -10.58 -39.32
C LYS A 335 -4.37 -11.13 -39.58
N GLN A 336 -5.35 -10.78 -38.76
CA GLN A 336 -6.75 -11.22 -38.89
C GLN A 336 -7.64 -10.27 -39.73
N ALA A 337 -7.13 -9.11 -40.16
CA ALA A 337 -7.88 -8.22 -41.06
C ALA A 337 -7.89 -8.82 -42.48
N PRO A 338 -9.06 -9.06 -43.10
CA PRO A 338 -9.11 -9.63 -44.45
C PRO A 338 -8.55 -8.63 -45.45
N THR A 339 -7.59 -9.08 -46.26
CA THR A 339 -7.15 -8.40 -47.48
C THR A 339 -8.36 -8.20 -48.39
N LYS A 340 -8.98 -7.02 -48.36
CA LYS A 340 -9.85 -6.56 -49.45
C LYS A 340 -8.98 -6.50 -50.71
N SER A 341 -9.10 -7.51 -51.55
CA SER A 341 -8.49 -7.56 -52.87
C SER A 341 -8.87 -6.30 -53.65
N LYS A 342 -7.87 -5.49 -54.00
CA LYS A 342 -8.01 -4.43 -55.00
C LYS A 342 -8.47 -5.07 -56.32
N SER A 343 -9.75 -4.91 -56.66
CA SER A 343 -10.23 -5.18 -58.01
C SER A 343 -9.55 -4.19 -58.96
N LYS A 344 -8.82 -4.76 -59.92
CA LYS A 344 -8.18 -4.08 -61.03
C LYS A 344 -9.20 -4.07 -62.18
N LYS A 345 -9.68 -2.91 -62.62
CA LYS A 345 -10.18 -2.77 -63.99
C LYS A 345 -10.01 -1.33 -64.50
N ASP A 346 -9.26 -1.25 -65.59
CA ASP A 346 -8.87 -0.05 -66.31
C ASP A 346 -10.02 0.60 -67.10
N LYS A 347 -9.91 1.94 -67.20
CA LYS A 347 -10.32 2.91 -68.26
C LYS A 347 -11.29 2.47 -69.38
N ALA A 348 -12.31 3.29 -69.65
CA ALA A 348 -12.30 4.35 -70.69
C ALA A 348 -13.69 5.03 -70.90
N ASN A 349 -13.66 6.37 -70.94
CA ASN A 349 -14.46 7.38 -71.66
C ASN A 349 -15.95 7.18 -72.02
N GLY A 350 -16.77 8.22 -71.76
CA GLY A 350 -17.96 8.51 -72.59
C GLY A 350 -19.13 9.24 -71.92
N VAL A 351 -18.97 10.55 -71.67
CA VAL A 351 -19.90 11.70 -71.74
C VAL A 351 -21.45 11.48 -71.88
N ASN A 352 -22.20 12.36 -71.19
CA ASN A 352 -23.66 12.65 -71.19
C ASN A 352 -24.52 11.73 -70.31
N GLY A 353 -25.46 12.17 -69.46
CA GLY A 353 -26.13 13.46 -69.31
C GLY A 353 -27.62 13.19 -69.07
N VAL A 354 -28.21 13.85 -68.06
CA VAL A 354 -29.65 14.13 -67.87
C VAL A 354 -30.57 13.08 -67.20
N ASN A 355 -31.15 13.56 -66.08
CA ASN A 355 -32.47 13.29 -65.46
C ASN A 355 -33.45 12.31 -66.13
N SER A 356 -34.14 11.49 -65.32
CA SER A 356 -35.52 11.75 -64.85
C SER A 356 -36.23 10.47 -64.35
N HIS A 357 -37.25 10.71 -63.52
CA HIS A 357 -38.22 9.86 -62.84
C HIS A 357 -38.75 8.57 -63.53
N GLY A 358 -39.26 7.66 -62.68
CA GLY A 358 -40.27 6.64 -63.01
C GLY A 358 -39.91 5.28 -62.41
N ALA A 359 -40.44 4.89 -61.24
CA ALA A 359 -41.68 4.11 -61.12
C ALA A 359 -41.75 2.93 -62.11
N ASP A 360 -41.45 1.71 -61.65
CA ASP A 360 -42.45 0.64 -61.53
C ASP A 360 -41.85 -0.71 -61.09
N SER A 361 -42.64 -1.40 -60.27
CA SER A 361 -42.52 -2.82 -59.91
C SER A 361 -42.97 -3.70 -61.10
N PRO A 362 -42.68 -5.02 -61.17
CA PRO A 362 -43.43 -5.99 -60.35
C PRO A 362 -42.65 -7.22 -59.85
N ARG A 363 -43.10 -7.69 -58.68
CA ARG A 363 -43.03 -9.04 -58.11
C ARG A 363 -42.94 -10.22 -59.10
N SER A 364 -42.14 -11.23 -58.74
CA SER A 364 -42.51 -12.66 -58.53
C SER A 364 -41.26 -13.38 -57.96
N ARG A 365 -41.23 -14.49 -57.19
CA ARG A 365 -42.20 -15.42 -56.59
C ARG A 365 -41.44 -16.16 -55.46
N LYS A 366 -42.18 -16.70 -54.49
CA LYS A 366 -41.75 -17.52 -53.35
C LYS A 366 -40.87 -18.73 -53.74
N GLU A 367 -40.01 -19.18 -52.81
CA GLU A 367 -40.17 -20.50 -52.17
C GLU A 367 -39.38 -20.62 -50.85
N LYS A 368 -40.02 -21.29 -49.88
CA LYS A 368 -39.54 -21.69 -48.55
C LYS A 368 -39.51 -23.21 -48.53
N SER A 369 -38.51 -23.82 -47.90
CA SER A 369 -38.55 -25.06 -47.07
C SER A 369 -37.09 -25.48 -46.82
N SER A 370 -36.63 -25.97 -45.67
CA SER A 370 -37.19 -26.20 -44.33
C SER A 370 -36.13 -25.89 -43.29
#